data_AF-A0A2N3GVR7-F1
#
_entry.id   AF-A0A2N3GVR7-F1
#
_cell.length_a   1.000
_cell.length_b   1.000
_cell.length_c   1.000
_cell.angle_alpha   90.00
_cell.angle_beta   90.00
_cell.angle_gamma   90.00
#
_symmetry.space_group_name_H-M   'P 1'
#
loop_
_entity.id
_entity.type
_entity.pdbx_description
1 polymer ?
#
loop_
_entity_poly.entity_id
_entity_poly.type
_entity_poly.pdbx_seq_one_letter_code
_entity_poly.pdbx_strand_id
1 'polypeptide(L)'
;MRIATINASVLGGGAERVALSLHLEYLRLGHEASLLVGNKNAEAPGVITIPNERYRSAWARFVRRPAAVAADRSTHERDVWWYADRALRSAAEPARFSAVARGNEDFDHPGTLHLLEGIRQAPEVLHFHNLHGSYFDIRELPRLTARTPSVLTLHDAWLMTGHCAHPFECERWLTGCETCPYLDRYVPLMADAAAENFKVKRAALGRSRIAYAAPSQWLLDMAERSGILDNALDARVVPNGVDTDLFSPGDRAEARLTLGIAPDAPVLLCVAKDIATNPYKGFDTLIAACEQLAERGLAATLLAVGSEKPARRIGTVDVRFAPFISNPSALAAYYRAADVFVLPSRAEALGLTIIEAMSCGLPVVASNAGGIPEVIEDSENGLRFDAGNATALAERLASLLGDPALRARLGASGSLRAKQRFSVHAQAQSYLSYYADVASEWERRS
;
A
#
# COMPACT_ATOMS: atom_id res chain seq x y z
N MET A 1 -1.18 24.31 -9.89
CA MET A 1 0.15 23.98 -9.32
C MET A 1 0.90 23.04 -10.25
N ARG A 2 2.23 23.08 -10.18
CA ARG A 2 3.14 22.10 -10.80
C ARG A 2 3.58 21.08 -9.75
N ILE A 3 3.14 19.82 -9.89
CA ILE A 3 3.35 18.77 -8.89
C ILE A 3 4.18 17.65 -9.52
N ALA A 4 5.25 17.24 -8.85
CA ALA A 4 6.00 16.05 -9.21
C ALA A 4 5.82 14.98 -8.13
N THR A 5 5.11 13.91 -8.45
CA THR A 5 4.92 12.76 -7.56
C THR A 5 5.98 11.71 -7.85
N ILE A 6 6.66 11.20 -6.83
CA ILE A 6 7.71 10.17 -6.95
C ILE A 6 7.17 8.89 -6.33
N ASN A 7 7.25 7.78 -7.07
CA ASN A 7 6.74 6.50 -6.63
C ASN A 7 7.53 5.32 -7.23
N ALA A 8 7.42 4.12 -6.66
CA ALA A 8 8.17 2.95 -7.14
C ALA A 8 7.75 2.51 -8.55
N SER A 9 6.44 2.43 -8.82
CA SER A 9 5.89 1.95 -10.09
C SER A 9 4.50 2.54 -10.37
N VAL A 10 3.94 2.29 -11.56
CA VAL A 10 2.58 2.78 -11.90
C VAL A 10 1.52 1.90 -11.25
N LEU A 11 1.65 0.58 -11.41
CA LEU A 11 0.78 -0.42 -10.79
C LEU A 11 1.53 -1.17 -9.70
N GLY A 12 0.90 -1.40 -8.56
CA GLY A 12 1.55 -2.07 -7.44
C GLY A 12 0.61 -2.33 -6.27
N GLY A 13 1.15 -2.21 -5.06
CA GLY A 13 0.38 -2.30 -3.82
C GLY A 13 -0.48 -1.06 -3.57
N GLY A 14 -0.94 -0.91 -2.32
CA GLY A 14 -1.80 0.21 -1.92
C GLY A 14 -1.14 1.57 -2.12
N ALA A 15 0.14 1.69 -1.79
CA ALA A 15 0.89 2.95 -1.91
C ALA A 15 0.97 3.43 -3.37
N GLU A 16 1.27 2.52 -4.30
CA GLU A 16 1.37 2.85 -5.71
C GLU A 16 0.02 3.21 -6.32
N ARG A 17 -1.04 2.49 -5.94
CA ARG A 17 -2.41 2.82 -6.36
C ARG A 17 -2.85 4.20 -5.85
N VAL A 18 -2.50 4.56 -4.62
CA VAL A 18 -2.81 5.89 -4.05
C VAL A 18 -2.04 6.98 -4.80
N ALA A 19 -0.74 6.80 -5.05
CA ALA A 19 0.06 7.77 -5.79
C ALA A 19 -0.48 8.01 -7.20
N LEU A 20 -0.84 6.94 -7.92
CA LEU A 20 -1.44 7.04 -9.25
C LEU A 20 -2.81 7.73 -9.21
N SER A 21 -3.67 7.37 -8.25
CA SER A 21 -5.00 7.95 -8.13
C SER A 21 -4.95 9.45 -7.86
N LEU A 22 -4.05 9.88 -6.96
CA LEU A 22 -3.80 11.30 -6.70
C LEU A 22 -3.29 12.03 -7.95
N HIS A 23 -2.32 11.45 -8.65
CA HIS A 23 -1.79 12.04 -9.87
C HIS A 23 -2.87 12.25 -10.93
N LEU A 24 -3.70 11.23 -11.19
CA LEU A 24 -4.82 11.34 -12.13
C LEU A 24 -5.84 12.39 -11.68
N GLU A 25 -6.11 12.49 -10.38
CA GLU A 25 -7.01 13.50 -9.82
C GLU A 25 -6.44 14.92 -9.96
N TYR A 26 -5.13 15.12 -9.76
CA TYR A 26 -4.48 16.41 -10.00
C TYR A 26 -4.63 16.85 -11.46
N LEU A 27 -4.44 15.93 -12.41
CA LEU A 27 -4.67 16.21 -13.83
C LEU A 27 -6.14 16.54 -14.11
N ARG A 28 -7.08 15.81 -13.51
CA ARG A 28 -8.53 16.06 -13.64
C ARG A 28 -8.93 17.44 -13.11
N LEU A 29 -8.29 17.89 -12.04
CA LEU A 29 -8.46 19.23 -11.45
C LEU A 29 -7.72 20.34 -12.22
N GLY A 30 -7.03 20.02 -13.32
CA GLY A 30 -6.35 20.99 -14.17
C GLY A 30 -4.97 21.42 -13.69
N HIS A 31 -4.35 20.67 -12.76
CA HIS A 31 -2.97 20.93 -12.32
C HIS A 31 -1.97 20.30 -13.29
N GLU A 32 -0.77 20.88 -13.38
CA GLU A 32 0.33 20.28 -14.15
C GLU A 32 1.02 19.25 -13.25
N ALA A 33 0.65 17.97 -13.39
CA ALA A 33 1.19 16.88 -12.59
C ALA A 33 2.09 15.95 -13.43
N SER A 34 3.19 15.50 -12.84
CA SER A 34 4.07 14.46 -13.40
C SER A 34 4.27 13.35 -12.37
N LEU A 35 4.11 12.09 -12.79
CA LEU A 35 4.33 10.92 -11.94
C LEU A 35 5.64 10.23 -12.35
N LEU A 36 6.66 10.38 -11.53
CA LEU A 36 7.98 9.82 -11.73
C LEU A 36 8.09 8.46 -11.08
N VAL A 37 8.38 7.44 -11.89
CA VAL A 37 8.39 6.04 -11.45
C VAL A 37 9.73 5.35 -11.67
N GLY A 38 10.10 4.48 -10.74
CA GLY A 38 11.21 3.55 -10.92
C GLY A 38 10.99 2.55 -12.05
N ASN A 39 9.79 1.97 -12.09
CA ASN A 39 9.35 1.00 -13.10
C ASN A 39 8.02 1.41 -13.73
N LYS A 40 8.04 1.72 -15.03
CA LYS A 40 6.84 2.03 -15.81
C LYS A 40 6.21 0.74 -16.34
N ASN A 41 5.50 0.03 -15.45
CA ASN A 41 4.82 -1.23 -15.74
C ASN A 41 3.39 -1.06 -16.31
N ALA A 42 2.93 0.18 -16.50
CA ALA A 42 1.69 0.50 -17.20
C ALA A 42 1.77 1.90 -17.81
N GLU A 43 0.89 2.16 -18.78
CA GLU A 43 0.72 3.46 -19.39
C GLU A 43 -0.31 4.29 -18.60
N ALA A 44 0.06 5.53 -18.27
CA ALA A 44 -0.86 6.53 -17.76
C ALA A 44 -0.37 7.94 -18.16
N PRO A 45 -1.27 8.93 -18.29
CA PRO A 45 -0.91 10.29 -18.67
C PRO A 45 0.11 10.89 -17.71
N GLY A 46 1.12 11.60 -18.23
CA GLY A 46 2.09 12.33 -17.39
C GLY A 46 3.08 11.44 -16.60
N VAL A 47 3.16 10.14 -16.89
CA VAL A 47 4.12 9.23 -16.26
C VAL A 47 5.49 9.30 -16.94
N ILE A 48 6.55 9.42 -16.13
CA ILE A 48 7.95 9.51 -16.56
C ILE A 48 8.77 8.46 -15.80
N THR A 49 9.62 7.71 -16.50
CA THR A 49 10.54 6.76 -15.84
C THR A 49 11.78 7.48 -15.33
N ILE A 50 12.15 7.25 -14.07
CA ILE A 50 13.40 7.75 -13.49
C ILE A 50 14.58 7.15 -14.27
N PRO A 51 15.54 7.96 -14.78
CA PRO A 51 16.53 7.53 -15.77
C PRO A 51 17.69 6.71 -15.17
N ASN A 52 17.41 5.78 -14.25
CA ASN A 52 18.41 4.98 -13.54
C ASN A 52 19.37 4.25 -14.50
N GLU A 53 18.85 3.58 -15.53
CA GLU A 53 19.69 2.85 -16.50
C GLU A 53 20.60 3.77 -17.33
N ARG A 54 20.14 4.98 -17.63
CA ARG A 54 20.90 5.94 -18.46
C ARG A 54 22.19 6.40 -17.78
N TYR A 55 22.12 6.59 -16.46
CA TYR A 55 23.20 7.14 -15.63
C TYR A 55 24.08 6.08 -14.97
N ARG A 56 23.88 4.79 -15.25
CA ARG A 56 24.84 3.74 -14.88
C ARG A 56 26.12 3.82 -15.72
N SER A 57 27.20 3.23 -15.22
CA SER A 57 28.50 3.24 -15.87
C SER A 57 28.45 2.62 -17.28
N ALA A 58 29.39 3.00 -18.16
CA ALA A 58 29.46 2.44 -19.51
C ALA A 58 29.56 0.89 -19.49
N TRP A 59 30.35 0.35 -18.55
CA TRP A 59 30.43 -1.08 -18.28
C TRP A 59 29.07 -1.67 -17.88
N ALA A 60 28.42 -1.10 -16.88
CA ALA A 60 27.16 -1.62 -16.38
C ALA A 60 26.08 -1.62 -17.47
N ARG A 61 25.99 -0.55 -18.28
CA ARG A 61 25.07 -0.49 -19.42
C ARG A 61 25.40 -1.52 -20.50
N PHE A 62 26.68 -1.77 -20.77
CA PHE A 62 27.10 -2.79 -21.73
C PHE A 62 26.71 -4.20 -21.28
N VAL A 63 27.01 -4.56 -20.02
CA VAL A 63 26.72 -5.90 -19.46
C VAL A 63 25.22 -6.11 -19.22
N ARG A 64 24.46 -5.06 -18.92
CA ARG A 64 23.00 -5.15 -18.71
C ARG A 64 22.19 -5.30 -20.00
N ARG A 65 22.75 -5.01 -21.19
CA ARG A 65 22.06 -5.25 -22.48
C ARG A 65 21.62 -6.71 -22.66
N PRO A 66 22.50 -7.72 -22.54
CA PRO A 66 22.07 -9.11 -22.57
C PRO A 66 21.19 -9.49 -21.38
N ALA A 67 21.33 -8.83 -20.23
CA ALA A 67 20.45 -9.06 -19.07
C ALA A 67 18.99 -8.69 -19.39
N ALA A 68 18.75 -7.56 -20.04
CA ALA A 68 17.41 -7.17 -20.49
C ALA A 68 16.78 -8.20 -21.45
N VAL A 69 17.57 -8.77 -22.36
CA VAL A 69 17.12 -9.85 -23.25
C VAL A 69 16.81 -11.13 -22.47
N ALA A 70 17.62 -11.47 -21.46
CA ALA A 70 17.35 -12.60 -20.60
C ALA A 70 16.08 -12.38 -19.77
N ALA A 71 15.88 -11.19 -19.21
CA ALA A 71 14.66 -10.85 -18.48
C ALA A 71 13.39 -10.98 -19.33
N ASP A 72 13.42 -10.50 -20.58
CA ASP A 72 12.31 -10.61 -21.54
C ASP A 72 12.00 -12.06 -21.94
N ARG A 73 13.00 -12.94 -21.92
CA ARG A 73 12.86 -14.38 -22.20
C ARG A 73 12.48 -15.22 -20.99
N SER A 74 12.60 -14.67 -19.78
CA SER A 74 12.22 -15.37 -18.57
C SER A 74 10.70 -15.46 -18.50
N THR A 75 10.21 -16.68 -18.37
CA THR A 75 8.76 -16.97 -18.29
C THR A 75 8.33 -17.28 -16.87
N HIS A 76 9.27 -17.69 -16.00
CA HIS A 76 9.02 -18.09 -14.63
C HIS A 76 10.17 -17.66 -13.72
N GLU A 77 9.86 -17.39 -12.46
CA GLU A 77 10.89 -17.26 -11.44
C GLU A 77 11.76 -18.53 -11.39
N ARG A 78 13.09 -18.33 -11.44
CA ARG A 78 14.12 -19.40 -11.37
C ARG A 78 14.27 -20.26 -12.63
N ASP A 79 13.85 -19.81 -13.80
CA ASP A 79 14.30 -20.42 -15.05
C ASP A 79 15.75 -20.02 -15.42
N VAL A 80 16.33 -20.64 -16.45
CA VAL A 80 17.72 -20.39 -16.86
C VAL A 80 17.96 -18.91 -17.22
N TRP A 81 16.95 -18.25 -17.78
CA TRP A 81 17.02 -16.85 -18.17
C TRP A 81 16.95 -15.93 -16.96
N TRP A 82 16.17 -16.29 -15.93
CA TRP A 82 16.16 -15.62 -14.63
C TRP A 82 17.53 -15.66 -13.96
N TYR A 83 18.19 -16.82 -13.94
CA TYR A 83 19.56 -16.93 -13.41
C TYR A 83 20.56 -16.12 -14.23
N ALA A 84 20.43 -16.13 -15.56
CA ALA A 84 21.29 -15.37 -16.45
C ALA A 84 21.14 -13.85 -16.25
N ASP A 85 19.91 -13.32 -16.19
CA ASP A 85 19.65 -11.91 -15.88
C ASP A 85 20.29 -11.50 -14.55
N ARG A 86 20.07 -12.29 -13.50
CA ARG A 86 20.61 -12.01 -12.16
C ARG A 86 22.13 -12.05 -12.12
N ALA A 87 22.76 -13.00 -12.80
CA ALA A 87 24.22 -13.10 -12.90
C ALA A 87 24.82 -11.91 -13.67
N LEU A 88 24.22 -11.54 -14.80
CA LEU A 88 24.67 -10.41 -15.62
C LEU A 88 24.53 -9.08 -14.87
N ARG A 89 23.42 -8.85 -14.15
CA ARG A 89 23.25 -7.65 -13.31
C ARG A 89 24.30 -7.62 -12.19
N SER A 90 24.57 -8.76 -11.55
CA SER A 90 25.60 -8.86 -10.51
C SER A 90 27.00 -8.54 -11.04
N ALA A 91 27.34 -9.03 -12.24
CA ALA A 91 28.61 -8.75 -12.90
C ALA A 91 28.74 -7.29 -13.40
N ALA A 92 27.62 -6.65 -13.74
CA ALA A 92 27.58 -5.25 -14.11
C ALA A 92 27.97 -4.32 -12.94
N GLU A 93 27.56 -4.66 -11.72
CA GLU A 93 27.68 -3.80 -10.53
C GLU A 93 28.03 -4.59 -9.25
N PRO A 94 29.20 -5.26 -9.20
CA PRO A 94 29.50 -6.22 -8.13
C PRO A 94 29.54 -5.58 -6.73
N ALA A 95 29.97 -4.33 -6.61
CA ALA A 95 29.99 -3.62 -5.32
C ALA A 95 28.58 -3.40 -4.76
N ARG A 96 27.62 -3.02 -5.61
CA ARG A 96 26.21 -2.83 -5.26
C ARG A 96 25.60 -4.14 -4.75
N PHE A 97 25.71 -5.21 -5.54
CA PHE A 97 25.15 -6.51 -5.17
C PHE A 97 25.86 -7.14 -3.97
N SER A 98 27.16 -6.87 -3.76
CA SER A 98 27.88 -7.24 -2.54
C SER A 98 27.32 -6.52 -1.30
N ALA A 99 26.97 -5.24 -1.41
CA ALA A 99 26.36 -4.50 -0.30
C ALA A 99 24.98 -5.08 0.05
N VAL A 100 24.15 -5.38 -0.95
CA VAL A 100 22.84 -6.02 -0.79
C VAL A 100 22.96 -7.40 -0.14
N ALA A 101 23.94 -8.21 -0.57
CA ALA A 101 24.20 -9.53 0.02
C ALA A 101 24.65 -9.44 1.49
N ARG A 102 25.26 -8.33 1.90
CA ARG A 102 25.58 -8.01 3.31
C ARG A 102 24.40 -7.39 4.07
N GLY A 103 23.20 -7.35 3.50
CA GLY A 103 22.00 -6.83 4.16
C GLY A 103 21.75 -5.33 4.01
N ASN A 104 22.59 -4.61 3.27
CA ASN A 104 22.37 -3.18 3.06
C ASN A 104 21.21 -2.99 2.07
N GLU A 105 20.33 -2.04 2.34
CA GLU A 105 19.29 -1.67 1.39
C GLU A 105 19.91 -1.07 0.12
N ASP A 106 19.29 -1.36 -1.02
CA ASP A 106 19.79 -0.93 -2.31
C ASP A 106 19.38 0.51 -2.61
N PHE A 107 20.28 1.44 -2.31
CA PHE A 107 20.14 2.87 -2.63
C PHE A 107 20.93 3.29 -3.89
N ASP A 108 21.50 2.35 -4.67
CA ASP A 108 22.29 2.67 -5.86
C ASP A 108 21.41 2.93 -7.10
N HIS A 109 20.82 4.12 -7.09
CA HIS A 109 19.88 4.62 -8.08
C HIS A 109 20.33 5.98 -8.63
N PRO A 110 21.32 6.00 -9.54
CA PRO A 110 21.95 7.24 -10.01
C PRO A 110 20.99 8.16 -10.78
N GLY A 111 19.86 7.63 -11.28
CA GLY A 111 18.81 8.44 -11.89
C GLY A 111 18.16 9.43 -10.92
N THR A 112 18.25 9.18 -9.61
CA THR A 112 17.74 10.09 -8.56
C THR A 112 18.42 11.47 -8.62
N LEU A 113 19.69 11.54 -9.04
CA LEU A 113 20.39 12.82 -9.23
C LEU A 113 19.74 13.68 -10.32
N HIS A 114 19.15 13.01 -11.30
CA HIS A 114 18.52 13.56 -12.49
C HIS A 114 17.00 13.40 -12.44
N LEU A 115 16.43 13.34 -11.23
CA LEU A 115 15.02 13.06 -11.00
C LEU A 115 14.10 13.93 -11.86
N LEU A 116 14.39 15.22 -11.99
CA LEU A 116 13.54 16.16 -12.72
C LEU A 116 13.77 16.17 -14.24
N GLU A 117 14.62 15.28 -14.77
CA GLU A 117 14.82 15.14 -16.21
C GLU A 117 13.54 14.63 -16.88
N GLY A 118 13.10 15.31 -17.94
CA GLY A 118 11.89 14.95 -18.68
C GLY A 118 10.62 15.64 -18.17
N ILE A 119 10.66 16.33 -17.03
CA ILE A 119 9.57 17.22 -16.61
C ILE A 119 9.62 18.51 -17.45
N ARG A 120 8.46 18.97 -17.95
CA ARG A 120 8.37 20.14 -18.82
C ARG A 120 8.71 21.45 -18.11
N GLN A 121 8.27 21.59 -16.87
CA GLN A 121 8.47 22.77 -16.04
C GLN A 121 8.92 22.37 -14.64
N ALA A 122 9.68 23.25 -13.97
CA ALA A 122 10.13 22.98 -12.62
C ALA A 122 8.91 22.83 -11.66
N PRO A 123 8.85 21.75 -10.87
CA PRO A 123 7.75 21.55 -9.93
C PRO A 123 7.78 22.58 -8.81
N GLU A 124 6.59 22.94 -8.32
CA GLU A 124 6.39 23.76 -7.12
C GLU A 124 6.46 22.90 -5.85
N VAL A 125 6.16 21.61 -5.98
CA VAL A 125 6.25 20.65 -4.88
C VAL A 125 6.71 19.28 -5.39
N LEU A 126 7.58 18.64 -4.61
CA LEU A 126 7.90 17.22 -4.75
C LEU A 126 7.05 16.43 -3.75
N HIS A 127 6.41 15.35 -4.20
CA HIS A 127 5.62 14.49 -3.33
C HIS A 127 6.11 13.05 -3.41
N PHE A 128 6.77 12.59 -2.35
CA PHE A 128 7.37 11.27 -2.28
C PHE A 128 6.38 10.26 -1.69
N HIS A 129 6.14 9.18 -2.44
CA HIS A 129 5.41 8.00 -2.00
C HIS A 129 6.35 6.82 -1.96
N ASN A 130 6.36 6.12 -0.83
CA ASN A 130 7.05 4.85 -0.63
C ASN A 130 8.46 4.78 -1.26
N LEU A 131 9.49 5.14 -0.49
CA LEU A 131 10.88 5.23 -0.98
C LEU A 131 11.66 3.90 -0.92
N HIS A 132 10.99 2.78 -0.64
CA HIS A 132 11.58 1.44 -0.74
C HIS A 132 11.18 0.72 -2.03
N GLY A 133 11.77 -0.46 -2.27
CA GLY A 133 11.56 -1.22 -3.51
C GLY A 133 12.61 -0.96 -4.60
N SER A 134 13.81 -0.51 -4.21
CA SER A 134 15.00 -0.46 -5.07
C SER A 134 14.80 0.33 -6.36
N TYR A 135 14.45 1.61 -6.24
CA TYR A 135 14.34 2.54 -7.37
C TYR A 135 14.86 3.96 -7.12
N PHE A 136 15.06 4.34 -5.86
CA PHE A 136 15.36 5.70 -5.42
C PHE A 136 16.53 5.69 -4.44
N ASP A 137 17.41 6.69 -4.53
CA ASP A 137 18.49 6.89 -3.58
C ASP A 137 18.06 7.87 -2.49
N ILE A 138 17.72 7.37 -1.30
CA ILE A 138 17.25 8.21 -0.19
C ILE A 138 18.31 9.24 0.25
N ARG A 139 19.60 8.99 -0.02
CA ARG A 139 20.70 9.90 0.35
C ARG A 139 20.64 11.22 -0.43
N GLU A 140 19.87 11.27 -1.51
CA GLU A 140 19.65 12.48 -2.31
C GLU A 140 18.52 13.38 -1.79
N LEU A 141 17.72 12.92 -0.81
CA LEU A 141 16.64 13.72 -0.23
C LEU A 141 17.10 15.10 0.27
N PRO A 142 18.23 15.26 0.99
CA PRO A 142 18.69 16.58 1.43
C PRO A 142 18.89 17.55 0.27
N ARG A 143 19.46 17.09 -0.85
CA ARG A 143 19.72 17.93 -2.03
C ARG A 143 18.44 18.32 -2.75
N LEU A 144 17.50 17.38 -2.90
CA LEU A 144 16.22 17.62 -3.57
C LEU A 144 15.34 18.58 -2.75
N THR A 145 15.20 18.30 -1.46
CA THR A 145 14.32 19.05 -0.54
C THR A 145 14.86 20.43 -0.19
N ALA A 146 16.18 20.65 -0.31
CA ALA A 146 16.78 21.98 -0.20
C ALA A 146 16.44 22.91 -1.38
N ARG A 147 15.91 22.39 -2.49
CA ARG A 147 15.64 23.18 -3.71
C ARG A 147 14.15 23.31 -4.04
N THR A 148 13.33 22.39 -3.54
CA THR A 148 11.90 22.35 -3.84
C THR A 148 11.14 21.97 -2.56
N PRO A 149 10.05 22.68 -2.22
CA PRO A 149 9.12 22.25 -1.17
C PRO A 149 8.75 20.78 -1.36
N SER A 150 8.75 20.02 -0.28
CA SER A 150 8.68 18.56 -0.36
C SER A 150 7.76 17.98 0.69
N VAL A 151 6.83 17.13 0.25
CA VAL A 151 5.99 16.30 1.11
C VAL A 151 6.40 14.84 0.97
N LEU A 152 6.49 14.12 2.08
CA LEU A 152 6.70 12.67 2.09
C LEU A 152 5.52 11.99 2.77
N THR A 153 4.81 11.11 2.05
CA THR A 153 3.74 10.32 2.62
C THR A 153 4.25 8.97 3.12
N LEU A 154 4.02 8.71 4.41
CA LEU A 154 4.25 7.44 5.06
C LEU A 154 3.13 6.47 4.67
N HIS A 155 3.46 5.35 4.02
CA HIS A 155 2.51 4.27 3.74
C HIS A 155 2.67 3.07 4.67
N ASP A 156 3.81 3.01 5.35
CA ASP A 156 4.22 1.96 6.26
C ASP A 156 5.35 2.47 7.18
N ALA A 157 5.94 1.58 7.98
CA ALA A 157 6.97 1.91 8.95
C ALA A 157 8.41 1.83 8.43
N TRP A 158 8.64 1.57 7.14
CA TRP A 158 9.98 1.32 6.62
C TRP A 158 10.97 2.47 6.85
N LEU A 159 10.50 3.72 6.80
CA LEU A 159 11.33 4.90 7.08
C LEU A 159 11.71 5.04 8.56
N MET A 160 10.96 4.39 9.45
CA MET A 160 11.15 4.41 10.89
C MET A 160 11.96 3.23 11.41
N THR A 161 12.11 2.17 10.60
CA THR A 161 12.78 0.93 11.00
C THR A 161 14.08 0.73 10.21
N GLY A 162 14.85 -0.31 10.54
CA GLY A 162 16.02 -0.70 9.76
C GLY A 162 15.66 -1.25 8.37
N HIS A 163 14.51 -1.92 8.19
CA HIS A 163 14.11 -2.50 6.90
C HIS A 163 12.64 -2.94 6.83
N CYS A 164 12.00 -3.25 7.95
CA CYS A 164 10.66 -3.82 7.93
C CYS A 164 9.59 -2.72 7.78
N ALA A 165 8.64 -2.92 6.86
CA ALA A 165 7.48 -2.06 6.68
C ALA A 165 6.47 -2.19 7.85
N HIS A 166 6.52 -3.31 8.59
CA HIS A 166 5.64 -3.57 9.72
C HIS A 166 6.43 -4.17 10.91
N PRO A 167 6.68 -3.39 11.98
CA PRO A 167 7.46 -3.86 13.12
C PRO A 167 6.67 -4.76 14.08
N PHE A 168 5.33 -4.78 14.01
CA PHE A 168 4.46 -5.48 14.95
C PHE A 168 4.81 -5.12 16.41
N GLU A 169 5.09 -6.11 17.25
CA GLU A 169 5.46 -5.94 18.66
C GLU A 169 6.94 -5.57 18.86
N CYS A 170 7.75 -5.56 17.79
CA CYS A 170 9.15 -5.19 17.90
C CYS A 170 9.29 -3.69 18.14
N GLU A 171 9.92 -3.27 19.23
CA GLU A 171 10.16 -1.86 19.56
C GLU A 171 11.60 -1.39 19.28
N ARG A 172 12.46 -2.23 18.70
CA ARG A 172 13.87 -1.88 18.39
C ARG A 172 14.02 -0.71 17.43
N TRP A 173 12.96 -0.35 16.69
CA TRP A 173 12.94 0.84 15.83
C TRP A 173 12.96 2.16 16.62
N LEU A 174 12.64 2.14 17.92
CA LEU A 174 12.80 3.29 18.82
C LEU A 174 14.27 3.57 19.15
N THR A 175 15.12 2.55 19.13
CA THR A 175 16.52 2.64 19.58
C THR A 175 17.55 2.45 18.45
N GLY A 176 17.11 2.16 17.23
CA GLY A 176 17.96 2.13 16.04
C GLY A 176 18.22 0.77 15.41
N CYS A 177 17.40 -0.24 15.72
CA CYS A 177 17.44 -1.55 15.07
C CYS A 177 18.81 -2.27 15.13
N GLU A 178 19.51 -2.18 16.26
CA GLU A 178 20.89 -2.67 16.44
C GLU A 178 21.13 -4.13 16.02
N THR A 179 20.24 -5.05 16.41
CA THR A 179 20.26 -6.45 15.99
C THR A 179 18.85 -6.84 15.59
N CYS A 180 18.64 -7.32 14.37
CA CYS A 180 17.31 -7.68 13.87
C CYS A 180 17.03 -9.18 14.02
N PRO A 181 15.96 -9.58 14.74
CA PRO A 181 15.60 -10.98 14.87
C PRO A 181 14.65 -11.47 13.76
N TYR A 182 14.29 -10.59 12.82
CA TYR A 182 13.22 -10.81 11.83
C TYR A 182 13.62 -10.38 10.42
N LEU A 183 14.74 -10.90 9.92
CA LEU A 183 15.28 -10.52 8.60
C LEU A 183 14.36 -10.87 7.42
N ASP A 184 13.42 -11.80 7.61
CA ASP A 184 12.46 -12.27 6.61
C ASP A 184 11.21 -11.39 6.51
N ARG A 185 10.96 -10.49 7.47
CA ARG A 185 9.84 -9.55 7.40
C ARG A 185 9.98 -8.63 6.20
N TYR A 186 8.87 -8.37 5.53
CA TYR A 186 8.83 -7.40 4.43
C TYR A 186 9.24 -6.01 4.94
N VAL A 187 10.25 -5.33 4.36
CA VAL A 187 11.10 -5.69 3.21
C VAL A 187 12.29 -6.56 3.68
N PRO A 188 12.52 -7.77 3.13
CA PRO A 188 13.48 -8.70 3.72
C PRO A 188 14.94 -8.31 3.49
N LEU A 189 15.82 -8.72 4.41
CA LEU A 189 17.29 -8.57 4.30
C LEU A 189 17.97 -9.94 4.11
N MET A 190 19.07 -9.96 3.34
CA MET A 190 19.88 -11.17 3.15
C MET A 190 20.82 -11.48 4.33
N ALA A 191 21.21 -10.46 5.07
CA ALA A 191 22.01 -10.54 6.29
C ALA A 191 21.62 -9.37 7.21
N ASP A 192 21.99 -9.43 8.49
CA ASP A 192 21.65 -8.35 9.41
C ASP A 192 22.54 -7.12 9.17
N ALA A 193 21.94 -6.09 8.57
CA ALA A 193 22.48 -4.72 8.54
C ALA A 193 21.39 -3.70 8.90
N ALA A 194 20.39 -4.11 9.70
CA ALA A 194 19.24 -3.27 10.02
C ALA A 194 19.65 -1.96 10.70
N ALA A 195 20.66 -2.01 11.57
CA ALA A 195 21.21 -0.83 12.25
C ALA A 195 21.86 0.16 11.27
N GLU A 196 22.59 -0.33 10.29
CA GLU A 196 23.26 0.51 9.28
C GLU A 196 22.23 1.15 8.34
N ASN A 197 21.24 0.37 7.90
CA ASN A 197 20.14 0.90 7.09
C ASN A 197 19.33 1.97 7.86
N PHE A 198 19.07 1.74 9.15
CA PHE A 198 18.45 2.73 10.04
C PHE A 198 19.28 4.03 10.07
N LYS A 199 20.60 3.94 10.32
CA LYS A 199 21.51 5.11 10.35
C LYS A 199 21.50 5.88 9.03
N VAL A 200 21.57 5.20 7.88
CA VAL A 200 21.53 5.84 6.57
C VAL A 200 20.23 6.62 6.37
N LYS A 201 19.08 6.00 6.67
CA LYS A 201 17.77 6.64 6.56
C LYS A 201 17.64 7.82 7.51
N ARG A 202 18.01 7.66 8.79
CA ARG A 202 18.04 8.76 9.78
C ARG A 202 18.90 9.93 9.34
N ALA A 203 20.10 9.67 8.83
CA ALA A 203 21.00 10.71 8.38
C ALA A 203 20.47 11.44 7.13
N ALA A 204 19.82 10.75 6.21
CA ALA A 204 19.18 11.36 5.05
C ALA A 204 17.99 12.23 5.47
N LEU A 205 17.05 11.68 6.24
CA LEU A 205 15.85 12.39 6.69
C LEU A 205 16.20 13.59 7.58
N GLY A 206 17.10 13.42 8.55
CA GLY A 206 17.48 14.48 9.49
C GLY A 206 18.17 15.69 8.87
N ARG A 207 18.67 15.57 7.63
CA ARG A 207 19.26 16.67 6.84
C ARG A 207 18.31 17.23 5.76
N SER A 208 17.09 16.69 5.68
CA SER A 208 16.12 17.04 4.64
C SER A 208 15.09 18.03 5.16
N ARG A 209 14.57 18.88 4.25
CA ARG A 209 13.52 19.87 4.54
C ARG A 209 12.17 19.33 4.06
N ILE A 210 11.58 18.44 4.86
CA ILE A 210 10.41 17.65 4.46
C ILE A 210 9.25 17.95 5.39
N ALA A 211 8.06 18.08 4.81
CA ALA A 211 6.80 17.95 5.53
C ALA A 211 6.26 16.52 5.38
N TYR A 212 5.70 15.95 6.44
CA TYR A 212 5.27 14.56 6.45
C TYR A 212 3.74 14.45 6.34
N ALA A 213 3.28 13.43 5.64
CA ALA A 213 1.88 13.03 5.66
C ALA A 213 1.77 11.56 6.06
N ALA A 214 0.69 11.19 6.74
CA ALA A 214 0.34 9.80 7.01
C ALA A 214 -1.16 9.58 6.75
N PRO A 215 -1.58 8.38 6.33
CA PRO A 215 -2.99 8.08 6.08
C PRO A 215 -3.81 7.96 7.35
N SER A 216 -3.16 7.85 8.52
CA SER A 216 -3.78 7.66 9.82
C SER A 216 -2.97 8.33 10.92
N GLN A 217 -3.64 8.71 12.00
CA GLN A 217 -2.99 9.19 13.22
C GLN A 217 -2.11 8.10 13.83
N TRP A 218 -2.55 6.84 13.79
CA TRP A 218 -1.74 5.70 14.27
C TRP A 218 -0.34 5.67 13.64
N LEU A 219 -0.23 5.85 12.32
CA LEU A 219 1.08 5.83 11.65
C LEU A 219 1.86 7.12 11.92
N LEU A 220 1.18 8.26 12.08
CA LEU A 220 1.81 9.53 12.42
C LEU A 220 2.40 9.51 13.84
N ASP A 221 1.72 8.90 14.81
CA ASP A 221 2.19 8.70 16.18
C ASP A 221 3.44 7.81 16.20
N MET A 222 3.48 6.77 15.35
CA MET A 222 4.70 5.97 15.18
C MET A 222 5.86 6.83 14.65
N ALA A 223 5.59 7.70 13.68
CA ALA A 223 6.60 8.59 13.10
C ALA A 223 7.15 9.57 14.14
N GLU A 224 6.28 10.15 14.96
CA GLU A 224 6.65 11.00 16.08
C GLU A 224 7.53 10.24 17.08
N ARG A 225 7.10 9.05 17.54
CA ARG A 225 7.87 8.22 18.48
C ARG A 225 9.22 7.77 17.95
N SER A 226 9.35 7.59 16.64
CA SER A 226 10.63 7.22 16.00
C SER A 226 11.61 8.41 15.89
N GLY A 227 11.14 9.62 16.16
CA GLY A 227 11.86 10.88 16.00
C GLY A 227 12.09 11.29 14.55
N ILE A 228 11.47 10.64 13.54
CA ILE A 228 11.70 11.05 12.13
C ILE A 228 11.11 12.43 11.84
N LEU A 229 10.24 12.91 12.73
CA LEU A 229 9.58 14.20 12.66
C LEU A 229 10.34 15.31 13.40
N ASP A 230 11.45 15.01 14.11
CA ASP A 230 12.18 16.00 14.95
C ASP A 230 12.58 17.27 14.18
N ASN A 231 12.91 17.11 12.90
CA ASN A 231 13.32 18.21 12.01
C ASN A 231 12.29 18.48 10.89
N ALA A 232 11.05 17.99 11.03
CA ALA A 232 10.01 18.19 10.03
C ALA A 232 9.65 19.69 9.87
N LEU A 233 9.24 20.06 8.66
CA LEU A 233 8.62 21.36 8.41
C LEU A 233 7.21 21.41 9.00
N ASP A 234 6.43 20.36 8.75
CA ASP A 234 5.09 20.11 9.26
C ASP A 234 4.78 18.60 9.20
N ALA A 235 3.73 18.15 9.87
CA ALA A 235 3.26 16.78 9.86
C ALA A 235 1.73 16.72 9.94
N ARG A 236 1.06 16.06 8.99
CA ARG A 236 -0.41 16.03 8.91
C ARG A 236 -0.97 14.64 8.59
N VAL A 237 -2.13 14.32 9.18
CA VAL A 237 -2.92 13.17 8.73
C VAL A 237 -3.68 13.55 7.46
N VAL A 238 -3.40 12.84 6.36
CA VAL A 238 -4.12 12.95 5.08
C VAL A 238 -4.57 11.55 4.68
N PRO A 239 -5.83 11.15 5.00
CA PRO A 239 -6.32 9.80 4.75
C PRO A 239 -6.24 9.40 3.29
N ASN A 240 -6.00 8.11 3.02
CA ASN A 240 -5.99 7.63 1.65
C ASN A 240 -7.40 7.66 1.04
N GLY A 241 -7.48 8.05 -0.23
CA GLY A 241 -8.72 8.10 -0.99
C GLY A 241 -8.92 6.88 -1.88
N VAL A 242 -10.18 6.54 -2.16
CA VAL A 242 -10.61 5.57 -3.17
C VAL A 242 -11.49 6.25 -4.22
N ASP A 243 -11.58 5.67 -5.41
CA ASP A 243 -12.50 6.12 -6.45
C ASP A 243 -13.93 5.72 -6.06
N THR A 244 -14.64 6.63 -5.40
CA THR A 244 -15.99 6.40 -4.87
C THR A 244 -17.08 6.44 -5.94
N ASP A 245 -16.74 6.85 -7.17
CA ASP A 245 -17.65 6.78 -8.32
C ASP A 245 -17.60 5.36 -8.92
N LEU A 246 -16.39 4.81 -9.05
CA LEU A 246 -16.17 3.42 -9.48
C LEU A 246 -16.62 2.42 -8.41
N PHE A 247 -16.12 2.57 -7.19
CA PHE A 247 -16.54 1.77 -6.03
C PHE A 247 -17.80 2.38 -5.44
N SER A 248 -18.93 2.04 -6.04
CA SER A 248 -20.24 2.55 -5.68
C SER A 248 -21.26 1.42 -5.63
N PRO A 249 -22.37 1.58 -4.88
CA PRO A 249 -23.45 0.59 -4.88
C PRO A 249 -23.92 0.34 -6.31
N GLY A 250 -24.19 -0.91 -6.67
CA GLY A 250 -24.62 -1.30 -8.01
C GLY A 250 -25.55 -2.51 -7.99
N ASP A 251 -25.91 -3.02 -9.16
CA ASP A 251 -26.80 -4.17 -9.28
C ASP A 251 -26.12 -5.44 -8.76
N ARG A 252 -26.64 -5.91 -7.63
CA ARG A 252 -26.17 -7.11 -6.95
C ARG A 252 -26.50 -8.39 -7.71
N ALA A 253 -27.67 -8.46 -8.34
CA ALA A 253 -28.09 -9.64 -9.09
C ALA A 253 -27.22 -9.82 -10.33
N GLU A 254 -26.92 -8.72 -11.03
CA GLU A 254 -25.98 -8.72 -12.16
C GLU A 254 -24.57 -9.17 -11.71
N ALA A 255 -24.04 -8.56 -10.65
CA ALA A 255 -22.72 -8.92 -10.13
C ALA A 255 -22.63 -10.40 -9.73
N ARG A 256 -23.68 -10.95 -9.11
CA ARG A 256 -23.76 -12.37 -8.76
C ARG A 256 -23.82 -13.26 -9.99
N LEU A 257 -24.59 -12.89 -11.00
CA LEU A 257 -24.67 -13.61 -12.26
C LEU A 257 -23.30 -13.68 -12.95
N THR A 258 -22.60 -12.54 -13.05
CA THR A 258 -21.25 -12.45 -13.63
C THR A 258 -20.25 -13.35 -12.91
N LEU A 259 -20.36 -13.47 -11.59
CA LEU A 259 -19.45 -14.25 -10.75
C LEU A 259 -19.90 -15.70 -10.51
N GLY A 260 -21.02 -16.14 -11.08
CA GLY A 260 -21.57 -17.49 -10.86
C GLY A 260 -21.97 -17.76 -9.40
N ILE A 261 -22.46 -16.73 -8.70
CA ILE A 261 -22.93 -16.79 -7.32
C ILE A 261 -24.45 -16.97 -7.33
N ALA A 262 -24.96 -17.88 -6.50
CA ALA A 262 -26.41 -18.10 -6.42
C ALA A 262 -27.14 -16.85 -5.87
N PRO A 263 -28.35 -16.52 -6.37
CA PRO A 263 -29.07 -15.30 -6.00
C PRO A 263 -29.36 -15.14 -4.51
N ASP A 264 -29.48 -16.23 -3.76
CA ASP A 264 -29.80 -16.23 -2.33
C ASP A 264 -28.61 -16.67 -1.45
N ALA A 265 -27.42 -16.83 -2.03
CA ALA A 265 -26.25 -17.26 -1.26
C ALA A 265 -25.84 -16.17 -0.24
N PRO A 266 -25.62 -16.51 1.05
CA PRO A 266 -24.93 -15.64 1.99
C PRO A 266 -23.44 -15.55 1.64
N VAL A 267 -22.95 -14.37 1.26
CA VAL A 267 -21.58 -14.18 0.76
C VAL A 267 -20.75 -13.29 1.69
N LEU A 268 -19.67 -13.85 2.22
CA LEU A 268 -18.61 -13.12 2.89
C LEU A 268 -17.49 -12.83 1.88
N LEU A 269 -16.96 -11.62 1.88
CA LEU A 269 -15.87 -11.21 0.98
C LEU A 269 -14.64 -10.79 1.79
N CYS A 270 -13.48 -11.35 1.45
CA CYS A 270 -12.19 -10.90 1.95
C CYS A 270 -11.29 -10.58 0.75
N VAL A 271 -10.76 -9.34 0.70
CA VAL A 271 -9.89 -8.89 -0.38
C VAL A 271 -8.56 -8.45 0.22
N ALA A 272 -7.48 -9.16 -0.14
CA ALA A 272 -6.12 -8.72 0.11
C ALA A 272 -5.13 -9.45 -0.79
N LYS A 273 -4.07 -8.76 -1.21
CA LYS A 273 -2.97 -9.40 -1.92
C LYS A 273 -2.33 -10.49 -1.04
N ASP A 274 -2.17 -11.66 -1.63
CA ASP A 274 -1.59 -12.85 -0.99
C ASP A 274 -2.34 -13.26 0.30
N ILE A 275 -3.66 -13.02 0.38
CA ILE A 275 -4.48 -13.26 1.57
C ILE A 275 -4.24 -14.63 2.23
N ALA A 276 -4.03 -15.70 1.45
CA ALA A 276 -3.87 -17.05 1.97
C ALA A 276 -2.48 -17.35 2.53
N THR A 277 -1.46 -16.55 2.21
CA THR A 277 -0.05 -16.79 2.58
C THR A 277 0.56 -15.65 3.37
N ASN A 278 0.01 -14.45 3.27
CA ASN A 278 0.49 -13.28 3.98
C ASN A 278 -0.01 -13.30 5.44
N PRO A 279 0.87 -13.56 6.42
CA PRO A 279 0.46 -13.66 7.82
C PRO A 279 -0.12 -12.35 8.36
N TYR A 280 0.19 -11.21 7.72
CA TYR A 280 -0.27 -9.89 8.14
C TYR A 280 -1.76 -9.69 7.86
N LYS A 281 -2.36 -10.50 6.98
CA LYS A 281 -3.76 -10.39 6.60
C LYS A 281 -4.71 -11.24 7.45
N GLY A 282 -4.19 -12.01 8.41
CA GLY A 282 -5.03 -12.67 9.43
C GLY A 282 -5.99 -13.73 8.91
N PHE A 283 -5.69 -14.34 7.76
CA PHE A 283 -6.61 -15.29 7.13
C PHE A 283 -6.89 -16.52 8.00
N ASP A 284 -5.92 -16.97 8.78
CA ASP A 284 -6.10 -18.03 9.78
C ASP A 284 -7.18 -17.67 10.82
N THR A 285 -7.26 -16.42 11.27
CA THR A 285 -8.33 -15.94 12.17
C THR A 285 -9.70 -16.01 11.50
N LEU A 286 -9.80 -15.67 10.21
CA LEU A 286 -11.05 -15.77 9.46
C LEU A 286 -11.48 -17.22 9.24
N ILE A 287 -10.52 -18.12 8.97
CA ILE A 287 -10.82 -19.54 8.83
C ILE A 287 -11.33 -20.14 10.14
N ALA A 288 -10.70 -19.82 11.28
CA ALA A 288 -11.19 -20.24 12.59
C ALA A 288 -12.59 -19.65 12.91
N ALA A 289 -12.87 -18.42 12.48
CA ALA A 289 -14.22 -17.85 12.61
C ALA A 289 -15.25 -18.59 11.72
N CYS A 290 -14.87 -19.00 10.50
CA CYS A 290 -15.71 -19.81 9.63
C CYS A 290 -16.00 -21.21 10.21
N GLU A 291 -15.05 -21.82 10.90
CA GLU A 291 -15.26 -23.08 11.65
C GLU A 291 -16.36 -22.90 12.71
N GLN A 292 -16.29 -21.82 13.50
CA GLN A 292 -17.31 -21.52 14.50
C GLN A 292 -18.68 -21.17 13.89
N LEU A 293 -18.73 -20.50 12.73
CA LEU A 293 -19.99 -20.30 12.01
C LEU A 293 -20.61 -21.62 11.57
N ALA A 294 -19.77 -22.55 11.09
CA ALA A 294 -20.21 -23.88 10.66
C ALA A 294 -20.73 -24.73 11.82
N GLU A 295 -20.09 -24.67 12.99
CA GLU A 295 -20.55 -25.32 14.23
C GLU A 295 -21.93 -24.81 14.67
N ARG A 296 -22.24 -23.53 14.41
CA ARG A 296 -23.55 -22.91 14.66
C ARG A 296 -24.59 -23.24 13.58
N GLY A 297 -24.23 -24.03 12.56
CA GLY A 297 -25.10 -24.38 11.44
C GLY A 297 -25.35 -23.23 10.45
N LEU A 298 -24.58 -22.14 10.51
CA LEU A 298 -24.72 -21.01 9.60
C LEU A 298 -24.04 -21.31 8.26
N ALA A 299 -24.80 -21.30 7.17
CA ALA A 299 -24.26 -21.46 5.82
C ALA A 299 -23.70 -20.13 5.30
N ALA A 300 -22.55 -20.18 4.63
CA ALA A 300 -21.93 -19.01 3.99
C ALA A 300 -21.04 -19.44 2.82
N THR A 301 -20.83 -18.55 1.86
CA THR A 301 -19.74 -18.63 0.87
C THR A 301 -18.72 -17.55 1.19
N LEU A 302 -17.51 -17.94 1.59
CA LEU A 302 -16.38 -17.02 1.72
C LEU A 302 -15.66 -16.91 0.37
N LEU A 303 -15.68 -15.73 -0.22
CA LEU A 303 -14.87 -15.36 -1.38
C LEU A 303 -13.58 -14.69 -0.90
N ALA A 304 -12.45 -15.40 -1.03
CA ALA A 304 -11.12 -14.89 -0.71
C ALA A 304 -10.41 -14.44 -2.00
N VAL A 305 -10.38 -13.14 -2.25
CA VAL A 305 -9.77 -12.53 -3.44
C VAL A 305 -8.34 -12.11 -3.15
N GLY A 306 -7.42 -12.47 -4.05
CA GLY A 306 -6.00 -12.16 -3.94
C GLY A 306 -5.11 -13.35 -3.61
N SER A 307 -5.59 -14.58 -3.80
CA SER A 307 -4.78 -15.80 -3.72
C SER A 307 -5.38 -16.89 -4.60
N GLU A 308 -4.53 -17.67 -5.27
CA GLU A 308 -4.96 -18.84 -6.03
C GLU A 308 -4.74 -20.10 -5.20
N LYS A 309 -5.82 -20.67 -4.69
CA LYS A 309 -5.84 -21.93 -3.94
C LYS A 309 -7.06 -22.76 -4.37
N PRO A 310 -7.03 -24.08 -4.25
CA PRO A 310 -8.21 -24.90 -4.45
C PRO A 310 -9.35 -24.49 -3.52
N ALA A 311 -10.58 -24.50 -4.02
CA ALA A 311 -11.76 -24.34 -3.18
C ALA A 311 -11.81 -25.43 -2.11
N ARG A 312 -12.36 -25.08 -0.93
CA ARG A 312 -12.51 -26.03 0.17
C ARG A 312 -13.80 -25.76 0.95
N ARG A 313 -14.26 -26.77 1.70
CA ARG A 313 -15.46 -26.69 2.52
C ARG A 313 -15.12 -26.86 3.99
N ILE A 314 -15.71 -26.01 4.84
CA ILE A 314 -15.62 -26.08 6.31
C ILE A 314 -17.06 -26.23 6.82
N GLY A 315 -17.51 -27.47 7.07
CA GLY A 315 -18.90 -27.75 7.43
C GLY A 315 -19.89 -27.11 6.43
N THR A 316 -20.69 -26.13 6.88
CA THR A 316 -21.66 -25.38 6.06
C THR A 316 -21.07 -24.18 5.30
N VAL A 317 -19.78 -23.87 5.48
CA VAL A 317 -19.10 -22.71 4.87
C VAL A 317 -18.25 -23.13 3.67
N ASP A 318 -18.61 -22.65 2.47
CA ASP A 318 -17.88 -22.85 1.22
C ASP A 318 -16.80 -21.77 1.04
N VAL A 319 -15.52 -22.16 0.96
CA VAL A 319 -14.39 -21.21 0.78
C VAL A 319 -13.91 -21.29 -0.66
N ARG A 320 -14.06 -20.18 -1.39
CA ARG A 320 -13.62 -20.03 -2.78
C ARG A 320 -12.53 -18.99 -2.86
N PHE A 321 -11.58 -19.24 -3.75
CA PHE A 321 -10.44 -18.37 -3.97
C PHE A 321 -10.50 -17.75 -5.36
N ALA A 322 -10.15 -16.48 -5.45
CA ALA A 322 -9.95 -15.78 -6.71
C ALA A 322 -8.55 -15.16 -6.75
N PRO A 323 -7.92 -15.07 -7.93
CA PRO A 323 -6.61 -14.47 -8.07
C PRO A 323 -6.63 -12.99 -7.65
N PHE A 324 -5.44 -12.38 -7.60
CA PHE A 324 -5.34 -10.94 -7.45
C PHE A 324 -5.99 -10.24 -8.64
N ILE A 325 -6.90 -9.30 -8.37
CA ILE A 325 -7.65 -8.55 -9.38
C ILE A 325 -7.08 -7.14 -9.46
N SER A 326 -6.34 -6.85 -10.52
CA SER A 326 -5.76 -5.52 -10.77
C SER A 326 -6.76 -4.53 -11.39
N ASN A 327 -7.78 -5.02 -12.09
CA ASN A 327 -8.82 -4.19 -12.71
C ASN A 327 -9.84 -3.74 -11.64
N PRO A 328 -9.95 -2.43 -11.34
CA PRO A 328 -10.84 -1.94 -10.29
C PRO A 328 -12.33 -2.23 -10.57
N SER A 329 -12.78 -2.13 -11.83
CA SER A 329 -14.17 -2.41 -12.20
C SER A 329 -14.54 -3.88 -11.99
N ALA A 330 -13.61 -4.79 -12.30
CA ALA A 330 -13.80 -6.22 -12.02
C ALA A 330 -13.83 -6.47 -10.50
N LEU A 331 -12.99 -5.79 -9.72
CA LEU A 331 -12.98 -5.89 -8.27
C LEU A 331 -14.28 -5.32 -7.65
N ALA A 332 -14.82 -4.23 -8.20
CA ALA A 332 -16.10 -3.66 -7.77
C ALA A 332 -17.27 -4.65 -7.88
N ALA A 333 -17.24 -5.55 -8.87
CA ALA A 333 -18.25 -6.61 -8.98
C ALA A 333 -18.24 -7.56 -7.76
N TYR A 334 -17.07 -7.88 -7.21
CA TYR A 334 -16.98 -8.71 -5.99
C TYR A 334 -17.60 -8.01 -4.79
N TYR A 335 -17.29 -6.72 -4.61
CA TYR A 335 -17.89 -5.91 -3.54
C TYR A 335 -19.42 -5.85 -3.66
N ARG A 336 -19.96 -5.64 -4.86
CA ARG A 336 -21.41 -5.58 -5.11
C ARG A 336 -22.11 -6.93 -4.92
N ALA A 337 -21.43 -8.05 -5.17
CA ALA A 337 -22.02 -9.38 -5.02
C ALA A 337 -22.11 -9.85 -3.56
N ALA A 338 -21.24 -9.36 -2.69
CA ALA A 338 -21.10 -9.79 -1.30
C ALA A 338 -22.22 -9.28 -0.37
N ASP A 339 -22.45 -9.95 0.76
CA ASP A 339 -23.35 -9.50 1.84
C ASP A 339 -22.59 -8.75 2.94
N VAL A 340 -21.35 -9.20 3.21
CA VAL A 340 -20.49 -8.66 4.27
C VAL A 340 -19.04 -8.67 3.79
N PHE A 341 -18.33 -7.58 4.00
CA PHE A 341 -16.88 -7.54 3.85
C PHE A 341 -16.19 -7.87 5.16
N VAL A 342 -15.10 -8.63 5.10
CA VAL A 342 -14.28 -8.97 6.26
C VAL A 342 -12.80 -8.73 5.98
N LEU A 343 -12.14 -8.00 6.88
CA LEU A 343 -10.69 -7.81 6.86
C LEU A 343 -10.08 -8.12 8.24
N PRO A 344 -9.53 -9.32 8.45
CA PRO A 344 -9.05 -9.76 9.76
C PRO A 344 -7.57 -9.43 10.01
N SER A 345 -7.05 -8.39 9.34
CA SER A 345 -5.62 -8.05 9.31
C SER A 345 -5.00 -7.88 10.70
N ARG A 346 -3.73 -8.21 10.83
CA ARG A 346 -2.92 -7.96 12.04
C ARG A 346 -2.20 -6.60 12.00
N ALA A 347 -1.99 -6.06 10.80
CA ALA A 347 -1.42 -4.75 10.59
C ALA A 347 -2.03 -4.10 9.35
N GLU A 348 -2.46 -2.84 9.49
CA GLU A 348 -2.96 -1.99 8.41
C GLU A 348 -2.64 -0.53 8.69
N ALA A 349 -2.12 0.19 7.70
CA ALA A 349 -1.90 1.63 7.84
C ALA A 349 -3.21 2.41 7.86
N LEU A 350 -4.21 1.96 7.09
CA LEU A 350 -5.57 2.54 7.07
C LEU A 350 -6.62 1.49 6.66
N GLY A 351 -6.33 0.70 5.62
CA GLY A 351 -7.25 -0.33 5.10
C GLY A 351 -8.04 0.13 3.86
N LEU A 352 -7.37 0.28 2.72
CA LEU A 352 -8.03 0.70 1.46
C LEU A 352 -9.21 -0.21 1.06
N THR A 353 -9.07 -1.52 1.22
CA THR A 353 -10.13 -2.48 0.83
C THR A 353 -11.38 -2.38 1.73
N ILE A 354 -11.24 -1.87 2.95
CA ILE A 354 -12.38 -1.50 3.82
C ILE A 354 -13.12 -0.31 3.20
N ILE A 355 -12.38 0.72 2.78
CA ILE A 355 -12.96 1.92 2.18
C ILE A 355 -13.63 1.60 0.84
N GLU A 356 -13.00 0.76 0.00
CA GLU A 356 -13.60 0.25 -1.25
C GLU A 356 -14.92 -0.51 -0.98
N ALA A 357 -14.97 -1.36 0.04
CA ALA A 357 -16.18 -2.07 0.45
C ALA A 357 -17.27 -1.12 0.96
N MET A 358 -16.92 -0.21 1.88
CA MET A 358 -17.83 0.80 2.40
C MET A 358 -18.42 1.66 1.27
N SER A 359 -17.59 2.08 0.32
CA SER A 359 -18.02 2.89 -0.83
C SER A 359 -19.09 2.16 -1.67
N CYS A 360 -18.97 0.83 -1.82
CA CYS A 360 -19.96 -0.04 -2.45
C CYS A 360 -21.24 -0.28 -1.61
N GLY A 361 -21.34 0.26 -0.40
CA GLY A 361 -22.48 0.06 0.50
C GLY A 361 -22.48 -1.29 1.23
N LEU A 362 -21.33 -1.96 1.27
CA LEU A 362 -21.18 -3.27 1.90
C LEU A 362 -20.87 -3.08 3.40
N PRO A 363 -21.65 -3.66 4.34
CA PRO A 363 -21.29 -3.64 5.75
C PRO A 363 -19.95 -4.35 5.97
N VAL A 364 -19.09 -3.76 6.82
CA VAL A 364 -17.74 -4.24 7.08
C VAL A 364 -17.59 -4.80 8.49
N VAL A 365 -16.85 -5.91 8.60
CA VAL A 365 -16.25 -6.39 9.85
C VAL A 365 -14.73 -6.36 9.71
N ALA A 366 -14.02 -5.62 10.56
CA ALA A 366 -12.55 -5.58 10.50
C ALA A 366 -11.90 -5.57 11.88
N SER A 367 -10.63 -5.95 11.94
CA SER A 367 -9.88 -5.95 13.19
C SER A 367 -9.58 -4.53 13.69
N ASN A 368 -9.24 -4.40 14.97
CA ASN A 368 -8.74 -3.17 15.59
C ASN A 368 -7.26 -2.87 15.25
N ALA A 369 -6.72 -3.43 14.17
CA ALA A 369 -5.31 -3.32 13.83
C ALA A 369 -4.97 -1.95 13.21
N GLY A 370 -3.87 -1.35 13.68
CA GLY A 370 -3.30 -0.13 13.11
C GLY A 370 -4.31 1.01 12.94
N GLY A 371 -4.40 1.57 11.73
CA GLY A 371 -5.30 2.69 11.42
C GLY A 371 -6.76 2.32 11.14
N ILE A 372 -7.17 1.04 11.20
CA ILE A 372 -8.56 0.62 10.93
C ILE A 372 -9.60 1.35 11.81
N PRO A 373 -9.36 1.57 13.13
CA PRO A 373 -10.30 2.30 13.99
C PRO A 373 -10.63 3.73 13.53
N GLU A 374 -9.78 4.35 12.71
CA GLU A 374 -10.02 5.69 12.18
C GLU A 374 -11.01 5.67 10.99
N VAL A 375 -11.07 4.54 10.28
CA VAL A 375 -12.04 4.30 9.20
C VAL A 375 -13.38 3.84 9.77
N ILE A 376 -13.38 2.90 10.73
CA ILE A 376 -14.59 2.25 11.26
C ILE A 376 -14.92 2.73 12.68
N GLU A 377 -16.05 3.40 12.83
CA GLU A 377 -16.68 3.65 14.13
C GLU A 377 -17.59 2.46 14.45
N ASP A 378 -17.25 1.75 15.54
CA ASP A 378 -17.88 0.47 15.87
C ASP A 378 -19.39 0.64 16.07
N SER A 379 -20.17 -0.24 15.44
CA SER A 379 -21.65 -0.25 15.45
C SER A 379 -22.34 0.94 14.77
N GLU A 380 -21.58 1.94 14.29
CA GLU A 380 -22.10 3.10 13.56
C GLU A 380 -22.00 2.92 12.04
N ASN A 381 -20.81 2.55 11.54
CA ASN A 381 -20.54 2.42 10.09
C ASN A 381 -19.84 1.10 9.72
N GLY A 382 -19.61 0.23 10.70
CA GLY A 382 -19.07 -1.11 10.57
C GLY A 382 -18.95 -1.78 11.94
N LEU A 383 -18.44 -3.00 11.98
CA LEU A 383 -18.18 -3.72 13.23
C LEU A 383 -16.68 -3.99 13.36
N ARG A 384 -16.16 -3.82 14.58
CA ARG A 384 -14.77 -4.10 14.92
C ARG A 384 -14.64 -5.26 15.88
N PHE A 385 -13.47 -5.90 15.84
CA PHE A 385 -13.06 -6.96 16.76
C PHE A 385 -11.55 -6.89 17.01
N ASP A 386 -11.07 -7.51 18.08
CA ASP A 386 -9.63 -7.52 18.37
C ASP A 386 -8.87 -8.43 17.40
N ALA A 387 -7.72 -7.97 16.91
CA ALA A 387 -6.92 -8.74 15.95
C ALA A 387 -6.54 -10.11 16.52
N GLY A 388 -6.74 -11.17 15.73
CA GLY A 388 -6.52 -12.56 16.16
C GLY A 388 -7.67 -13.20 16.94
N ASN A 389 -8.71 -12.46 17.33
CA ASN A 389 -9.86 -13.01 18.07
C ASN A 389 -10.92 -13.59 17.12
N ALA A 390 -10.76 -14.88 16.78
CA ALA A 390 -11.66 -15.60 15.89
C ALA A 390 -13.10 -15.69 16.41
N THR A 391 -13.28 -15.80 17.74
CA THR A 391 -14.60 -15.89 18.37
C THR A 391 -15.38 -14.58 18.22
N ALA A 392 -14.74 -13.46 18.53
CA ALA A 392 -15.36 -12.15 18.33
C ALA A 392 -15.68 -11.90 16.85
N LEU A 393 -14.78 -12.31 15.94
CA LEU A 393 -15.04 -12.23 14.50
C LEU A 393 -16.28 -13.07 14.11
N ALA A 394 -16.37 -14.33 14.57
CA ALA A 394 -17.52 -15.19 14.28
C ALA A 394 -18.84 -14.60 14.78
N GLU A 395 -18.84 -13.99 15.97
CA GLU A 395 -20.03 -13.32 16.53
C GLU A 395 -20.47 -12.11 15.68
N ARG A 396 -19.53 -11.24 15.27
CA ARG A 396 -19.83 -10.11 14.40
C ARG A 396 -20.38 -10.58 13.05
N LEU A 397 -19.75 -11.59 12.44
CA LEU A 397 -20.22 -12.17 11.17
C LEU A 397 -21.60 -12.80 11.30
N ALA A 398 -21.86 -13.56 12.37
CA ALA A 398 -23.17 -14.17 12.63
C ALA A 398 -24.26 -13.11 12.77
N SER A 399 -23.99 -12.01 13.48
CA SER A 399 -24.94 -10.91 13.64
C SER A 399 -25.33 -10.29 12.29
N LEU A 400 -24.36 -10.07 11.40
CA LEU A 400 -24.64 -9.51 10.08
C LEU A 400 -25.31 -10.50 9.16
N LEU A 401 -24.97 -11.80 9.21
CA LEU A 401 -25.63 -12.82 8.40
C LEU A 401 -27.11 -12.97 8.79
N GLY A 402 -27.43 -12.86 10.08
CA GLY A 402 -28.79 -13.00 10.62
C GLY A 402 -29.68 -11.75 10.55
N ASP A 403 -29.12 -10.55 10.35
CA ASP A 403 -29.88 -9.30 10.40
C ASP A 403 -29.70 -8.43 9.13
N PRO A 404 -30.60 -8.56 8.14
CA PRO A 404 -30.58 -7.74 6.93
C PRO A 404 -30.75 -6.24 7.18
N ALA A 405 -31.48 -5.85 8.24
CA ALA A 405 -31.69 -4.43 8.57
C ALA A 405 -30.41 -3.80 9.11
N LEU A 406 -29.67 -4.54 9.96
CA LEU A 406 -28.35 -4.14 10.42
C LEU A 406 -27.37 -4.00 9.25
N ARG A 407 -27.37 -4.96 8.31
CA ARG A 407 -26.54 -4.86 7.10
C ARG A 407 -26.83 -3.59 6.30
N ALA A 408 -28.11 -3.31 6.03
CA ALA A 408 -28.51 -2.13 5.27
C ALA A 408 -28.10 -0.83 5.99
N ARG A 409 -28.30 -0.75 7.30
CA ARG A 409 -27.95 0.43 8.11
C ARG A 409 -26.44 0.70 8.09
N LEU A 410 -25.63 -0.31 8.38
CA LEU A 410 -24.17 -0.15 8.42
C LEU A 410 -23.60 0.10 7.03
N GLY A 411 -24.11 -0.58 5.99
CA GLY A 411 -23.71 -0.36 4.61
C GLY A 411 -23.97 1.07 4.13
N ALA A 412 -25.15 1.62 4.43
CA ALA A 412 -25.51 3.00 4.08
C ALA A 412 -24.64 4.02 4.84
N SER A 413 -24.46 3.83 6.14
CA SER A 413 -23.61 4.68 6.99
C SER A 413 -22.15 4.65 6.53
N GLY A 414 -21.63 3.47 6.22
CA GLY A 414 -20.27 3.28 5.70
C GLY A 414 -20.08 3.96 4.34
N SER A 415 -21.01 3.82 3.41
CA SER A 415 -20.93 4.48 2.09
C SER A 415 -20.93 6.00 2.20
N LEU A 416 -21.75 6.56 3.09
CA LEU A 416 -21.77 8.00 3.35
C LEU A 416 -20.41 8.48 3.88
N ARG A 417 -19.85 7.81 4.88
CA ARG A 417 -18.54 8.14 5.45
C ARG A 417 -17.43 8.04 4.41
N ALA A 418 -17.41 6.96 3.62
CA ALA A 418 -16.41 6.75 2.57
C ALA A 418 -16.40 7.89 1.56
N LYS A 419 -17.58 8.30 1.06
CA LYS A 419 -17.73 9.42 0.13
C LYS A 419 -17.27 10.76 0.72
N GLN A 420 -17.61 11.02 1.98
CA GLN A 420 -17.31 12.29 2.64
C GLN A 420 -15.83 12.46 3.01
N ARG A 421 -15.18 11.38 3.48
CA ARG A 421 -13.83 11.47 4.08
C ARG A 421 -12.72 10.80 3.29
N PHE A 422 -13.06 9.85 2.43
CA PHE A 422 -12.10 8.94 1.82
C PHE A 422 -12.26 8.82 0.30
N SER A 423 -12.82 9.84 -0.37
CA SER A 423 -12.73 9.92 -1.82
C SER A 423 -11.36 10.41 -2.27
N VAL A 424 -10.89 9.95 -3.44
CA VAL A 424 -9.65 10.47 -4.06
C VAL A 424 -9.71 11.98 -4.22
N HIS A 425 -10.89 12.54 -4.53
CA HIS A 425 -11.11 13.98 -4.62
C HIS A 425 -10.84 14.69 -3.29
N ALA A 426 -11.40 14.20 -2.17
CA ALA A 426 -11.17 14.78 -0.85
C ALA A 426 -9.69 14.68 -0.43
N GLN A 427 -9.03 13.55 -0.77
CA GLN A 427 -7.60 13.38 -0.54
C GLN A 427 -6.77 14.41 -1.31
N ALA A 428 -7.04 14.58 -2.62
CA ALA A 428 -6.32 15.53 -3.46
C ALA A 428 -6.49 16.98 -2.98
N GLN A 429 -7.71 17.38 -2.60
CA GLN A 429 -7.95 18.72 -2.03
C GLN A 429 -7.17 18.93 -0.72
N SER A 430 -7.11 17.90 0.14
CA SER A 430 -6.34 17.96 1.38
C SER A 430 -4.84 18.14 1.12
N TYR A 431 -4.28 17.42 0.14
CA TYR A 431 -2.88 17.60 -0.27
C TYR A 431 -2.63 18.95 -0.92
N LEU A 432 -3.52 19.44 -1.79
CA LEU A 432 -3.36 20.75 -2.44
C LEU A 432 -3.31 21.88 -1.40
N SER A 433 -4.18 21.84 -0.38
CA SER A 433 -4.10 22.75 0.77
C SER A 433 -2.78 22.58 1.52
N TYR A 434 -2.37 21.34 1.77
CA TYR A 434 -1.15 21.06 2.50
C TYR A 434 0.10 21.53 1.75
N TYR A 435 0.15 21.39 0.43
CA TYR A 435 1.28 21.88 -0.37
C TYR A 435 1.45 23.40 -0.28
N ALA A 436 0.35 24.15 -0.22
CA ALA A 436 0.41 25.60 -0.05
C ALA A 436 0.99 25.99 1.32
N ASP A 437 0.59 25.28 2.38
CA ASP A 437 1.14 25.46 3.73
C ASP A 437 2.64 25.14 3.76
N VAL A 438 3.04 24.01 3.14
CA VAL A 438 4.42 23.54 3.08
C VAL A 438 5.31 24.46 2.27
N ALA A 439 4.83 24.98 1.12
CA ALA A 439 5.59 25.96 0.34
C ALA A 439 5.87 27.23 1.16
N SER A 440 4.86 27.71 1.89
CA SER A 440 4.98 28.90 2.75
C SER A 440 5.95 28.69 3.91
N GLU A 441 5.90 27.54 4.59
CA GLU A 441 6.85 27.20 5.66
C GLU A 441 8.27 26.99 5.11
N TRP A 442 8.40 26.36 3.94
CA TRP A 442 9.68 26.17 3.28
C TRP A 442 10.33 27.51 2.95
N GLU A 443 9.61 28.47 2.37
CA GLU A 443 10.17 29.81 2.10
C GLU A 443 10.63 30.53 3.37
N ARG A 444 9.90 30.40 4.49
CA ARG A 444 10.28 31.02 5.77
C ARG A 444 11.57 30.49 6.38
N ARG A 445 11.94 29.23 6.09
CA ARG A 445 13.18 28.59 6.60
C ARG A 445 14.33 28.59 5.58
N SER A 446 14.15 29.20 4.40
CA SER A 446 15.11 29.20 3.28
C SER A 446 16.15 30.32 3.36
#